data_AF-A0A418GFF2-F1
#
_entry.id   AF-A0A418GFF2-F1
#
_cell.length_a   1.000
_cell.length_b   1.000
_cell.length_c   1.000
_cell.angle_alpha   90.00
_cell.angle_beta   90.00
_cell.angle_gamma   90.00
#
_symmetry.space_group_name_H-M   'P 1'
#
loop_
_entity.id
_entity.type
_entity.pdbx_description
1 polymer ?
#
loop_
_entity_poly.entity_id
_entity_poly.type
_entity_poly.pdbx_seq_one_letter_code
_entity_poly.pdbx_strand_id
1 'polypeptide(L)'
;MNYRYRAMTQDGQKLQGIIDANDERQARLRLREEGLFLLDIRPQKSSGVKTRRPRISHSELTLFTRQLATLSAAALPLEESLAVIGQQSSNNRLADVLNQVRSAILEGHPLSDALQHFPTLFDSLYRTLVKAGEKSGLLAPVLEKLADYNENRQKIRSKLIQSLIYP
;
A
#
# COMPACT_ATOMS: atom_id res chain seq x y z
N MET A 1 -2.41 -22.78 -10.67
CA MET A 1 -1.01 -22.34 -10.80
C MET A 1 -0.64 -22.37 -12.27
N ASN A 2 0.14 -21.40 -12.73
CA ASN A 2 0.49 -21.30 -14.14
C ASN A 2 1.78 -22.10 -14.37
N TYR A 3 1.78 -23.00 -15.34
CA TYR A 3 2.94 -23.78 -15.74
C TYR A 3 3.33 -23.36 -17.16
N ARG A 4 4.61 -23.05 -17.36
CA ARG A 4 5.13 -22.83 -18.70
C ARG A 4 5.60 -24.17 -19.23
N TYR A 5 5.08 -24.58 -20.37
CA TYR A 5 5.47 -25.82 -21.02
C TYR A 5 6.11 -25.55 -22.37
N ARG A 6 7.10 -26.38 -22.71
CA ARG A 6 7.59 -26.55 -24.07
C ARG A 6 7.19 -27.95 -24.52
N ALA A 7 6.41 -28.03 -25.58
CA ALA A 7 5.97 -29.28 -26.15
C ALA A 7 6.26 -29.32 -27.65
N MET A 8 6.14 -30.50 -28.24
CA MET A 8 6.33 -30.76 -29.65
C MET A 8 5.09 -31.48 -30.18
N THR A 9 4.50 -30.97 -31.26
CA THR A 9 3.44 -31.70 -31.99
C THR A 9 4.03 -32.87 -32.77
N GLN A 10 3.19 -33.82 -33.19
CA GLN A 10 3.61 -34.96 -34.02
C GLN A 10 4.29 -34.54 -35.33
N ASP A 11 3.96 -33.35 -35.87
CA ASP A 11 4.59 -32.77 -37.06
C ASP A 11 5.97 -32.13 -36.80
N GLY A 12 6.48 -32.27 -35.58
CA GLY A 12 7.79 -31.76 -35.17
C GLY A 12 7.86 -30.26 -34.89
N GLN A 13 6.71 -29.57 -34.83
CA GLN A 13 6.66 -28.16 -34.48
C GLN A 13 6.76 -27.97 -32.97
N LYS A 14 7.64 -27.07 -32.53
CA LYS A 14 7.83 -26.75 -31.11
C LYS A 14 6.81 -25.70 -30.67
N LEU A 15 5.92 -26.07 -29.75
CA LEU A 15 4.93 -25.18 -29.14
C LEU A 15 5.35 -24.79 -27.73
N GLN A 16 5.22 -23.50 -27.42
CA GLN A 16 5.45 -22.97 -26.08
C GLN A 16 4.17 -22.30 -25.62
N GLY A 17 3.70 -22.68 -24.44
CA GLY A 17 2.44 -22.19 -23.91
C GLY A 17 2.45 -22.06 -22.39
N ILE A 18 1.39 -21.44 -21.87
CA ILE A 18 1.13 -21.36 -20.44
C ILE A 18 -0.16 -22.14 -20.19
N ILE A 19 -0.11 -23.10 -19.27
CA ILE A 19 -1.27 -23.89 -18.87
C ILE A 19 -1.57 -23.65 -17.40
N ASP A 20 -2.84 -23.42 -17.08
CA ASP A 20 -3.30 -23.34 -15.70
C ASP A 20 -3.64 -24.74 -15.19
N ALA A 21 -2.92 -25.19 -14.17
CA ALA A 21 -3.13 -26.46 -13.50
C ALA A 21 -2.95 -26.34 -11.99
N ASN A 22 -3.60 -27.22 -11.23
CA ASN A 22 -3.48 -27.22 -9.78
C ASN A 22 -2.22 -27.99 -9.31
N ASP A 23 -1.75 -28.93 -10.13
CA ASP A 23 -0.58 -29.77 -9.87
C ASP A 23 0.19 -30.05 -11.16
N GLU A 24 1.50 -30.30 -11.07
CA GLU A 24 2.37 -30.59 -12.21
C GLU A 24 1.89 -31.86 -12.94
N ARG A 25 1.41 -32.86 -12.19
CA ARG A 25 0.86 -34.10 -12.76
C ARG A 25 -0.37 -33.83 -13.63
N GLN A 26 -1.24 -32.93 -13.19
CA GLN A 26 -2.45 -32.55 -13.93
C GLN A 26 -2.09 -31.76 -15.21
N ALA A 27 -1.08 -30.90 -15.15
CA ALA A 27 -0.57 -30.19 -16.32
C ALA A 27 0.00 -31.14 -17.39
N ARG A 28 0.73 -32.18 -16.96
CA ARG A 28 1.27 -33.21 -17.86
C ARG A 28 0.18 -34.04 -18.53
N LEU A 29 -0.87 -34.40 -17.78
CA LEU A 29 -2.01 -35.18 -18.30
C LEU A 29 -2.75 -34.41 -19.39
N ARG A 30 -3.09 -33.14 -19.16
CA ARG A 30 -3.76 -32.30 -20.16
C ARG A 30 -2.94 -32.12 -21.44
N LEU A 31 -1.64 -31.91 -21.32
CA LEU A 31 -0.77 -31.76 -22.48
C LEU A 31 -0.65 -33.06 -23.28
N ARG A 32 -0.72 -34.23 -22.62
CA ARG A 32 -0.81 -35.52 -23.31
C ARG A 32 -2.15 -35.72 -24.02
N GLU A 33 -3.27 -35.32 -23.41
CA GLU A 33 -4.60 -35.40 -24.02
C GLU A 33 -4.70 -34.54 -25.30
N GLU A 34 -3.99 -33.42 -25.35
CA GLU A 34 -3.87 -32.58 -26.55
C GLU A 34 -2.90 -33.13 -27.62
N GLY A 35 -2.35 -34.33 -27.44
CA GLY A 35 -1.44 -34.96 -28.40
C GLY A 35 -0.05 -34.30 -28.46
N LEU A 36 0.31 -33.51 -27.45
CA LEU A 36 1.57 -32.77 -27.38
C LEU A 36 2.63 -33.56 -26.62
N PHE A 37 3.80 -33.79 -27.24
CA PHE A 37 4.95 -34.38 -26.56
C PHE A 37 5.66 -33.35 -25.70
N LEU A 38 5.59 -33.53 -24.38
CA LEU A 38 6.21 -32.63 -23.41
C LEU A 38 7.74 -32.75 -23.42
N LEU A 39 8.45 -31.65 -23.70
CA LEU A 39 9.91 -31.58 -23.64
C LEU A 39 10.40 -31.05 -22.29
N ASP A 40 9.74 -30.01 -21.76
CA ASP A 40 10.05 -29.43 -20.46
C ASP A 40 8.78 -28.80 -19.89
N ILE A 41 8.52 -29.02 -18.60
CA ILE A 41 7.47 -28.32 -17.86
C ILE A 41 8.10 -27.73 -16.61
N ARG A 42 7.97 -26.41 -16.48
CA ARG A 42 8.43 -25.72 -15.28
C ARG A 42 7.26 -25.02 -14.66
N PRO A 43 7.08 -25.12 -13.33
CA PRO A 43 6.19 -24.21 -12.64
C PRO A 43 6.67 -22.81 -12.98
N GLN A 44 5.81 -22.03 -13.64
CA GLN A 44 6.01 -20.60 -13.66
C GLN A 44 5.65 -20.20 -12.24
N LYS A 45 6.63 -20.28 -11.33
CA LYS A 45 6.54 -19.55 -10.07
C LYS A 45 6.09 -18.18 -10.53
N SER A 46 4.91 -17.77 -10.09
CA SER A 46 4.62 -16.37 -9.96
C SER A 46 5.70 -15.88 -9.01
N SER A 47 6.90 -15.62 -9.55
CA SER A 47 7.74 -14.54 -9.13
C SER A 47 6.80 -13.37 -9.28
N GLY A 48 5.95 -13.16 -8.27
CA GLY A 48 5.17 -11.98 -8.12
C GLY A 48 6.21 -10.92 -8.31
N VAL A 49 6.09 -10.19 -9.42
CA VAL A 49 6.88 -9.00 -9.64
C VAL A 49 6.75 -8.30 -8.29
N LYS A 50 7.84 -8.29 -7.52
CA LYS A 50 7.87 -7.55 -6.26
C LYS A 50 7.92 -6.12 -6.73
N THR A 51 6.80 -5.62 -7.24
CA THR A 51 6.59 -4.24 -7.63
C THR A 51 6.91 -3.52 -6.35
N ARG A 52 8.07 -2.87 -6.36
CA ARG A 52 8.68 -2.27 -5.19
C ARG A 52 7.71 -1.16 -4.80
N ARG A 53 6.76 -1.47 -3.90
CA ARG A 53 5.69 -0.53 -3.55
C ARG A 53 6.37 0.76 -3.13
N PRO A 54 6.01 1.90 -3.75
CA PRO A 54 6.67 3.17 -3.47
C PRO A 54 6.62 3.42 -1.97
N ARG A 55 7.74 3.86 -1.40
CA ARG A 55 7.79 4.22 0.02
C ARG A 55 6.98 5.50 0.19
N ILE A 56 6.27 5.62 1.30
CA ILE A 56 5.60 6.87 1.65
C ILE A 56 6.68 7.84 2.12
N SER A 57 6.78 8.97 1.44
CA SER A 57 7.69 10.06 1.75
C SER A 57 7.18 10.89 2.93
N HIS A 58 8.08 11.66 3.55
CA HIS A 58 7.68 12.58 4.63
C HIS A 58 6.73 13.66 4.11
N SER A 59 6.90 14.13 2.87
CA SER A 59 6.03 15.12 2.24
C SER A 59 4.60 14.62 2.05
N GLU A 60 4.44 13.35 1.65
CA GLU A 60 3.10 12.74 1.52
C GLU A 60 2.42 12.59 2.89
N LEU A 61 3.16 12.20 3.93
CA LEU A 61 2.63 12.14 5.30
C LEU A 61 2.22 13.53 5.82
N THR A 62 3.03 14.56 5.56
CA THR A 62 2.70 15.94 5.92
C THR A 62 1.43 16.40 5.22
N LEU A 63 1.33 16.18 3.90
CA LEU A 63 0.15 16.55 3.11
C LEU A 63 -1.11 15.84 3.62
N PHE A 64 -1.03 14.53 3.85
CA PHE A 64 -2.11 13.76 4.45
C PHE A 64 -2.55 14.35 5.79
N THR A 65 -1.61 14.66 6.68
CA THR A 65 -1.92 15.20 8.01
C THR A 65 -2.59 16.56 7.91
N ARG A 66 -2.13 17.43 7.01
CA ARG A 66 -2.75 18.74 6.75
C ARG A 66 -4.17 18.58 6.20
N GLN A 67 -4.38 17.72 5.20
CA GLN A 67 -5.72 17.47 4.65
C GLN A 67 -6.67 16.91 5.71
N LEU A 68 -6.21 15.97 6.53
CA LEU A 68 -7.02 15.40 7.61
C LEU A 68 -7.39 16.45 8.66
N ALA A 69 -6.46 17.33 9.03
CA ALA A 69 -6.73 18.44 9.94
C ALA A 69 -7.78 19.40 9.35
N THR A 70 -7.65 19.78 8.07
CA THR A 70 -8.61 20.66 7.39
C THR A 70 -10.02 20.06 7.34
N LEU A 71 -10.14 18.79 6.94
CA LEU A 71 -11.45 18.12 6.85
C LEU A 71 -12.05 17.89 8.24
N SER A 72 -11.23 17.54 9.23
CA SER A 72 -11.69 17.41 10.62
C SER A 72 -12.14 18.74 11.22
N ALA A 73 -11.47 19.85 10.91
CA ALA A 73 -11.89 21.19 11.31
C ALA A 73 -13.20 21.62 10.63
N ALA A 74 -13.47 21.14 9.42
CA ALA A 74 -14.75 21.28 8.74
C ALA A 74 -15.85 20.34 9.27
N ALA A 75 -15.59 19.61 10.37
CA ALA A 75 -16.49 18.64 10.98
C ALA A 75 -16.93 17.49 10.04
N LEU A 76 -16.11 17.19 9.02
CA LEU A 76 -16.35 16.02 8.18
C LEU A 76 -16.08 14.74 8.99
N PRO A 77 -16.93 13.70 8.88
CA PRO A 77 -16.69 12.41 9.52
C PRO A 77 -15.30 11.87 9.17
N LEU A 78 -14.66 11.21 10.15
CA LEU A 78 -13.26 10.81 10.04
C LEU A 78 -13.08 9.77 8.92
N GLU A 79 -13.99 8.81 8.82
CA GLU A 79 -14.01 7.77 7.81
C GLU A 79 -14.23 8.32 6.40
N GLU A 80 -15.01 9.41 6.27
CA GLU A 80 -15.23 10.10 5.00
C GLU A 80 -14.00 10.92 4.61
N SER A 81 -13.40 11.62 5.57
CA SER A 81 -12.14 12.34 5.39
C SER A 81 -11.02 11.42 4.88
N LEU A 82 -10.89 10.22 5.47
CA LEU A 82 -9.92 9.22 5.03
C LEU A 82 -10.21 8.70 3.62
N ALA A 83 -11.48 8.53 3.24
CA ALA A 83 -11.86 8.11 1.90
C ALA A 83 -11.49 9.17 0.86
N VAL A 84 -11.82 10.44 1.12
CA VAL A 84 -11.52 11.58 0.24
C VAL A 84 -10.00 11.69 0.01
N ILE A 85 -9.21 11.64 1.08
CA ILE A 85 -7.75 11.75 0.97
C ILE A 85 -7.15 10.53 0.25
N GLY A 86 -7.67 9.32 0.54
CA GLY A 86 -7.25 8.08 -0.14
C GLY A 86 -7.48 8.14 -1.65
N GLN A 87 -8.63 8.65 -2.09
CA GLN A 87 -8.95 8.82 -3.51
C GLN A 87 -8.07 9.87 -4.21
N GLN A 88 -7.66 10.92 -3.49
CA GLN A 88 -6.79 11.97 -4.02
C GLN A 88 -5.30 11.58 -4.01
N SER A 89 -4.93 10.50 -3.34
CA SER A 89 -3.52 10.12 -3.19
C SER A 89 -2.95 9.55 -4.49
N SER A 90 -1.83 10.12 -4.95
CA SER A 90 -1.05 9.56 -6.08
C SER A 90 -0.22 8.33 -5.68
N ASN A 91 -0.13 8.04 -4.38
CA ASN A 91 0.67 6.93 -3.86
C ASN A 91 -0.25 5.78 -3.42
N ASN A 92 -0.30 4.73 -4.24
CA ASN A 92 -1.12 3.54 -3.97
C ASN A 92 -0.84 2.93 -2.59
N ARG A 93 0.40 3.02 -2.08
CA ARG A 93 0.72 2.51 -0.74
C ARG A 93 0.08 3.36 0.35
N LEU A 94 0.04 4.69 0.19
CA LEU A 94 -0.65 5.55 1.14
C LEU A 94 -2.16 5.30 1.08
N ALA A 95 -2.75 5.21 -0.12
CA ALA A 95 -4.16 4.85 -0.29
C ALA A 95 -4.52 3.52 0.39
N ASP A 96 -3.70 2.47 0.21
CA ASP A 96 -3.88 1.18 0.88
C ASP A 96 -3.87 1.30 2.41
N VAL A 97 -2.98 2.12 2.97
CA VAL A 97 -2.88 2.37 4.42
C VAL A 97 -4.13 3.10 4.90
N LEU A 98 -4.56 4.14 4.20
CA LEU A 98 -5.76 4.91 4.57
C LEU A 98 -7.03 4.06 4.50
N ASN A 99 -7.13 3.15 3.52
CA ASN A 99 -8.24 2.21 3.43
C ASN A 99 -8.26 1.22 4.60
N GLN A 100 -7.10 0.73 5.03
CA GLN A 100 -6.99 -0.13 6.22
C GLN A 100 -7.37 0.62 7.50
N VAL A 101 -6.87 1.85 7.67
CA VAL A 101 -7.23 2.70 8.82
C VAL A 101 -8.72 2.99 8.85
N ARG A 102 -9.30 3.35 7.69
CA ARG A 102 -10.74 3.58 7.54
C ARG A 102 -11.56 2.35 7.88
N SER A 103 -11.13 1.16 7.45
CA SER A 103 -11.83 -0.09 7.73
C SER A 103 -11.87 -0.37 9.24
N ALA A 104 -10.75 -0.18 9.94
CA ALA A 104 -10.70 -0.33 11.39
C ALA A 104 -11.64 0.65 12.12
N ILE A 105 -11.75 1.90 11.64
CA ILE A 105 -12.67 2.89 12.21
C ILE A 105 -14.13 2.48 11.99
N LEU A 106 -14.47 1.98 10.80
CA LEU A 106 -15.81 1.45 10.52
C LEU A 106 -16.16 0.23 11.38
N GLU A 107 -15.16 -0.57 11.76
CA GLU A 107 -15.29 -1.67 12.73
C GLU A 107 -15.40 -1.19 14.19
N GLY A 108 -15.30 0.12 14.44
CA GLY A 108 -15.44 0.73 15.75
C GLY A 108 -14.13 0.88 16.53
N HIS A 109 -12.98 0.61 15.90
CA HIS A 109 -11.68 0.87 16.53
C HIS A 109 -11.34 2.36 16.52
N PRO A 110 -10.72 2.89 17.59
CA PRO A 110 -10.26 4.27 17.61
C PRO A 110 -9.13 4.47 16.59
N LEU A 111 -9.02 5.69 16.04
CA LEU A 111 -7.99 6.09 15.09
C LEU A 111 -6.59 5.79 15.62
N SER A 112 -6.34 6.09 16.90
CA SER A 112 -5.03 5.81 17.52
C SER A 112 -4.66 4.33 17.53
N ASP A 113 -5.61 3.41 17.60
CA ASP A 113 -5.35 1.96 17.49
C ASP A 113 -5.16 1.55 16.02
N ALA A 114 -5.96 2.10 15.10
CA ALA A 114 -5.76 1.87 13.68
C ALA A 114 -4.36 2.31 13.20
N LEU A 115 -3.88 3.47 13.66
CA LEU A 115 -2.55 4.01 13.32
C LEU A 115 -1.39 3.18 13.92
N GLN A 116 -1.60 2.44 15.01
CA GLN A 116 -0.57 1.59 15.62
C GLN A 116 -0.10 0.46 14.71
N HIS A 117 -0.92 0.04 13.74
CA HIS A 117 -0.56 -0.95 12.73
C HIS A 117 0.51 -0.45 11.73
N PHE A 118 0.78 0.87 11.71
CA PHE A 118 1.73 1.48 10.80
C PHE A 118 2.80 2.32 11.54
N PRO A 119 3.58 1.74 12.47
CA PRO A 119 4.50 2.48 13.32
C PRO A 119 5.68 3.11 12.58
N THR A 120 5.98 2.64 11.36
CA THR A 120 7.00 3.24 10.48
C THR A 120 6.52 4.52 9.81
N LEU A 121 5.20 4.75 9.75
CA LEU A 121 4.58 5.93 9.15
C LEU A 121 4.13 6.91 10.23
N PHE A 122 3.47 6.40 11.27
CA PHE A 122 3.00 7.19 12.41
C PHE A 122 3.87 6.88 13.63
N ASP A 123 4.77 7.80 13.96
CA ASP A 123 5.66 7.63 15.11
C ASP A 123 4.91 7.59 16.45
N SER A 124 5.64 7.35 17.54
CA SER A 124 5.04 7.28 18.88
C SER A 124 4.38 8.59 19.31
N LEU A 125 4.98 9.73 18.99
CA LEU A 125 4.45 11.04 19.36
C LEU A 125 3.12 11.31 18.63
N TYR A 126 3.08 11.06 17.32
CA TYR A 126 1.89 11.21 16.50
C TYR A 126 0.72 10.40 17.08
N ARG A 127 0.93 9.11 17.31
CA ARG A 127 -0.11 8.20 17.85
C ARG A 127 -0.55 8.60 19.25
N THR A 128 0.38 9.05 20.10
CA THR A 128 0.07 9.47 21.47
C THR A 128 -0.79 10.74 21.49
N LEU A 129 -0.46 11.71 20.64
CA LEU A 129 -1.24 12.94 20.52
C LEU A 129 -2.64 12.65 19.98
N VAL A 130 -2.76 11.85 18.92
CA VAL A 130 -4.06 11.42 18.39
C VAL A 130 -4.89 10.74 19.48
N LYS A 131 -4.30 9.80 20.23
CA LYS A 131 -4.98 9.12 21.34
C LYS A 131 -5.50 10.09 22.40
N ALA A 132 -4.71 11.09 22.76
CA ALA A 132 -5.12 12.13 23.70
C ALA A 132 -6.26 13.00 23.13
N GLY A 133 -6.19 13.35 21.85
CA GLY A 133 -7.24 14.09 21.13
C GLY A 133 -8.56 13.33 21.07
N GLU A 134 -8.53 12.03 20.72
CA GLU A 134 -9.72 11.19 20.70
C GLU A 134 -10.38 11.08 22.08
N LYS A 135 -9.59 10.79 23.12
CA LYS A 135 -10.11 10.65 24.49
C LYS A 135 -10.72 11.93 25.07
N SER A 136 -10.23 13.09 24.63
CA SER A 136 -10.70 14.40 25.10
C SER A 136 -11.77 15.01 24.20
N GLY A 137 -12.11 14.37 23.06
CA GLY A 137 -12.99 14.96 22.05
C GLY A 137 -12.37 16.14 21.30
N LEU A 138 -11.07 16.36 21.43
CA LEU A 138 -10.32 17.48 20.85
C LEU A 138 -9.44 17.01 19.68
N LEU A 139 -9.96 16.11 18.84
CA LEU A 139 -9.18 15.53 17.73
C LEU A 139 -8.79 16.58 16.69
N ALA A 140 -9.71 17.45 16.27
CA ALA A 140 -9.45 18.49 15.27
C ALA A 140 -8.28 19.43 15.66
N PRO A 141 -8.24 20.07 16.84
CA PRO A 141 -7.12 20.92 17.23
C PRO A 141 -5.81 20.14 17.44
N VAL A 142 -5.89 18.85 17.78
CA VAL A 142 -4.70 17.98 17.84
C VAL A 142 -4.13 17.70 16.45
N LEU A 143 -4.99 17.39 15.47
CA LEU A 143 -4.60 17.18 14.08
C LEU A 143 -3.98 18.46 13.48
N GLU A 144 -4.51 19.63 13.82
CA GLU A 144 -3.95 20.91 13.39
C GLU A 144 -2.51 21.10 13.90
N LYS A 145 -2.27 20.87 15.19
CA LYS A 145 -0.92 20.90 15.77
C LYS A 145 0.02 19.87 15.14
N LEU A 146 -0.49 18.68 14.82
CA LEU A 146 0.29 17.65 14.13
C LEU A 146 0.65 18.06 12.69
N ALA A 147 -0.26 18.73 11.98
CA ALA A 147 -0.01 19.25 10.65
C ALA A 147 1.09 20.31 10.67
N ASP A 148 0.99 21.30 11.57
CA ASP A 148 2.00 22.34 11.76
C ASP A 148 3.38 21.75 12.11
N TYR A 149 3.39 20.75 13.00
CA TYR A 149 4.62 20.05 13.39
C TYR A 149 5.27 19.34 12.20
N ASN A 150 4.50 18.59 11.41
CA ASN A 150 5.01 17.87 10.25
C ASN A 150 5.51 18.82 9.16
N GLU A 151 4.81 19.92 8.91
CA GLU A 151 5.23 20.96 7.96
C GLU A 151 6.53 21.62 8.39
N ASN A 152 6.66 21.99 9.67
CA ASN A 152 7.89 22.58 10.19
C ASN A 152 9.08 21.62 10.09
N ARG A 153 8.88 20.33 10.41
CA ARG A 153 9.92 19.31 10.21
C ARG A 153 10.31 19.15 8.75
N GLN A 154 9.34 19.17 7.84
CA GLN A 154 9.62 19.11 6.41
C GLN A 154 10.40 20.33 5.93
N LYS A 155 10.01 21.54 6.34
CA LYS A 155 10.70 22.80 5.99
C LYS A 155 12.14 22.83 6.49
N ILE A 156 12.39 22.39 7.72
CA ILE A 156 13.75 22.30 8.27
C ILE A 156 14.58 21.30 7.46
N ARG A 157 14.02 20.11 7.20
CA ARG A 157 14.71 19.08 6.43
C ARG A 157 15.03 19.53 5.00
N SER A 158 14.09 20.19 4.32
CA SER A 158 14.32 20.69 2.96
C SER A 158 15.39 21.77 2.92
N LYS A 159 15.40 22.69 3.90
CA LYS A 159 16.45 23.72 4.03
C LYS A 159 17.83 23.10 4.23
N LEU A 160 17.95 22.11 5.12
CA LEU A 160 19.22 21.40 5.36
C LEU A 160 19.73 20.69 4.11
N ILE A 161 18.84 20.05 3.35
CA ILE A 161 19.22 19.38 2.09
C ILE A 161 19.66 20.42 1.05
N GLN A 162 18.93 21.55 0.94
CA GLN A 162 19.27 22.61 0.00
C GLN A 162 20.63 23.25 0.31
N SER A 163 20.95 23.51 1.59
CA SER A 163 22.25 24.04 1.99
C SER A 163 23.42 23.08 1.78
N LEU A 164 23.15 21.76 1.73
CA LEU A 164 24.17 20.75 1.43
C LEU A 164 24.42 20.61 -0.08
N ILE A 165 23.42 20.89 -0.91
CA ILE A 165 23.52 20.82 -2.38
C ILE A 165 24.08 22.13 -2.95
N TYR A 166 23.82 23.26 -2.30
CA TYR A 166 24.32 24.59 -2.66
C TYR A 166 25.16 25.18 -1.50
N PRO A 167 26.45 24.79 -1.37
CA PRO A 167 27.37 25.35 -0.38
C PRO A 167 27.75 26.81 -0.68
#